data_AF-A0A2J6NP62-F1
#
_entry.id   AF-A0A2J6NP62-F1
#
_cell.length_a   1.000
_cell.length_b   1.000
_cell.length_c   1.000
_cell.angle_alpha   90.00
_cell.angle_beta   90.00
_cell.angle_gamma   90.00
#
_symmetry.space_group_name_H-M   'P 1'
#
loop_
_entity.id
_entity.type
_entity.pdbx_description
1 polymer ?
#
loop_
_entity_poly.entity_id
_entity_poly.type
_entity_poly.pdbx_seq_one_letter_code
_entity_poly.pdbx_strand_id
1 'polypeptide(L)'
;MPYLRKFILIIVVIFGVAMNTPIQAAGFHQPRNRVYQVTYINAGAYQTKHQFAIFNHRGHVVYVDVEDIDAVGNPIVDDRATTIQRQAPRRIRHYLTNHRALNHAASKTGFVIRPGQRVRIQNRLIPKATTGRIHTGAAGEFTVILPDTAKYQTIQFKPAATKYQIKK
;
A
#
# COMPACT_ATOMS: atom_id res chain seq x y z
N MET A 1 4.40 17.46 65.37
CA MET A 1 4.63 16.06 65.82
C MET A 1 3.31 15.51 66.34
N PRO A 2 3.00 14.23 66.22
CA PRO A 2 2.97 13.43 64.99
C PRO A 2 1.87 12.33 65.03
N TYR A 3 1.78 11.54 63.96
CA TYR A 3 1.22 10.18 63.91
C TYR A 3 -0.26 9.96 64.31
N LEU A 4 -1.09 9.64 63.31
CA LEU A 4 -1.81 8.36 63.27
C LEU A 4 -2.46 8.26 61.86
N ARG A 5 -1.84 7.52 60.95
CA ARG A 5 -2.00 6.07 60.79
C ARG A 5 -3.30 5.69 60.07
N LYS A 6 -3.09 5.34 58.79
CA LYS A 6 -3.47 4.06 58.15
C LYS A 6 -4.78 4.03 57.33
N PHE A 7 -4.62 3.37 56.17
CA PHE A 7 -5.60 2.84 55.22
C PHE A 7 -6.26 3.91 54.34
N ILE A 8 -6.06 3.96 53.01
CA ILE A 8 -6.18 2.90 51.99
C ILE A 8 -5.13 3.22 50.89
N LEU A 9 -4.06 2.46 50.64
CA LEU A 9 -3.99 1.12 50.05
C LEU A 9 -4.76 1.01 48.72
N ILE A 10 -4.36 1.77 47.69
CA ILE A 10 -4.68 1.46 46.30
C ILE A 10 -3.55 0.60 45.73
N ILE A 11 -3.80 -0.70 45.82
CA ILE A 11 -3.20 -1.75 45.00
C ILE A 11 -3.56 -1.44 43.54
N VAL A 12 -2.58 -0.98 42.76
CA VAL A 12 -2.33 -1.44 41.37
C VAL A 12 -0.82 -1.32 41.12
N VAL A 13 -0.05 -2.12 41.84
CA VAL A 13 1.19 -2.67 41.28
C VAL A 13 0.77 -4.03 40.74
N ILE A 14 0.59 -4.15 39.43
CA ILE A 14 0.74 -5.39 38.68
C ILE A 14 0.81 -5.03 37.19
N PHE A 15 2.00 -5.24 36.65
CA PHE A 15 2.28 -5.53 35.24
C PHE A 15 2.14 -4.42 34.21
N GLY A 16 3.17 -3.58 34.19
CA GLY A 16 3.62 -2.90 32.98
C GLY A 16 5.14 -2.80 32.97
N VAL A 17 5.85 -3.86 33.38
CA VAL A 17 7.29 -3.96 33.14
C VAL A 17 7.45 -3.80 31.63
N ALA A 18 8.00 -2.65 31.26
CA ALA A 18 8.36 -2.32 29.90
C ALA A 18 9.26 -3.44 29.39
N MET A 19 8.66 -4.37 28.64
CA MET A 19 9.41 -5.17 27.70
C MET A 19 9.84 -4.21 26.60
N ASN A 20 10.97 -3.53 26.84
CA ASN A 20 11.91 -3.14 25.82
C ASN A 20 12.44 -4.41 25.15
N THR A 21 11.56 -5.12 24.45
CA THR A 21 12.03 -5.92 23.34
C THR A 21 12.30 -4.91 22.23
N PRO A 22 13.54 -4.81 21.72
CA PRO A 22 13.70 -4.23 20.40
C PRO A 22 12.91 -5.16 19.48
N ILE A 23 11.69 -4.76 19.13
CA ILE A 23 11.06 -5.24 17.91
C ILE A 23 11.98 -4.70 16.83
N GLN A 24 13.01 -5.49 16.49
CA GLN A 24 13.73 -5.34 15.24
C GLN A 24 12.62 -5.30 14.20
N ALA A 25 12.34 -4.11 13.66
CA ALA A 25 11.25 -3.90 12.75
C ALA A 25 11.42 -4.93 11.63
N ALA A 26 10.53 -5.94 11.60
CA ALA A 26 10.59 -6.98 10.59
C ALA A 26 10.67 -6.27 9.24
N GLY A 27 11.75 -6.53 8.50
CA GLY A 27 12.02 -5.84 7.25
C GLY A 27 10.80 -5.94 6.33
N PHE A 28 10.34 -4.82 5.77
CA PHE A 28 9.30 -4.90 4.75
C PHE A 28 9.81 -5.71 3.55
N HIS A 29 9.08 -6.77 3.22
CA HIS A 29 9.38 -7.61 2.05
C HIS A 29 8.56 -7.17 0.84
N GLN A 30 9.17 -7.25 -0.33
CA GLN A 30 8.50 -6.94 -1.59
C GLN A 30 7.29 -7.85 -1.80
N PRO A 31 6.10 -7.30 -2.11
CA PRO A 31 4.96 -8.13 -2.44
C PRO A 31 5.25 -8.97 -3.69
N ARG A 32 4.85 -10.24 -3.66
CA ARG A 32 5.01 -11.18 -4.79
C ARG A 32 3.70 -11.92 -5.02
N ASN A 33 3.28 -12.01 -6.28
CA ASN A 33 1.98 -12.60 -6.66
C ASN A 33 0.80 -12.02 -5.86
N ARG A 34 0.82 -10.71 -5.63
CA ARG A 34 -0.20 -10.00 -4.85
C ARG A 34 -0.77 -8.83 -5.63
N VAL A 35 -2.03 -8.55 -5.36
CA VAL A 35 -2.75 -7.44 -6.00
C VAL A 35 -3.23 -6.47 -4.93
N TYR A 36 -3.02 -5.19 -5.20
CA TYR A 36 -3.37 -4.10 -4.31
C TYR A 36 -4.27 -3.11 -5.02
N GLN A 37 -5.24 -2.59 -4.27
CA GLN A 37 -5.88 -1.32 -4.56
C GLN A 37 -4.96 -0.22 -4.03
N VAL A 38 -4.69 0.77 -4.87
CA VAL A 38 -3.74 1.83 -4.59
C VAL A 38 -4.45 3.16 -4.61
N THR A 39 -4.34 3.89 -3.51
CA THR A 39 -4.87 5.26 -3.38
C THR A 39 -3.73 6.23 -3.24
N TYR A 40 -3.63 7.15 -4.19
CA TYR A 40 -2.70 8.27 -4.18
C TYR A 40 -3.40 9.47 -3.55
N ILE A 41 -2.79 10.08 -2.55
CA ILE A 41 -3.36 11.20 -1.80
C ILE A 41 -2.45 12.42 -1.97
N ASN A 42 -3.03 13.51 -2.45
CA ASN A 42 -2.45 14.84 -2.42
C ASN A 42 -3.18 15.65 -1.34
N ALA A 43 -2.57 15.76 -0.16
CA ALA A 43 -3.18 16.43 0.99
C ALA A 43 -3.36 17.94 0.75
N GLY A 44 -2.41 18.58 0.07
CA GLY A 44 -2.44 20.03 -0.19
C GLY A 44 -3.50 20.47 -1.20
N ALA A 45 -3.95 19.56 -2.08
CA ALA A 45 -4.98 19.85 -3.09
C ALA A 45 -6.31 19.12 -2.83
N TYR A 46 -6.44 18.38 -1.73
CA TYR A 46 -7.59 17.50 -1.44
C TYR A 46 -7.96 16.59 -2.62
N GLN A 47 -6.96 16.05 -3.31
CA GLN A 47 -7.14 15.21 -4.49
C GLN A 47 -6.70 13.78 -4.23
N THR A 48 -7.49 12.82 -4.71
CA THR A 48 -7.13 11.40 -4.75
C THR A 48 -7.11 10.86 -6.17
N LYS A 49 -6.32 9.80 -6.37
CA LYS A 49 -6.36 8.95 -7.57
C LYS A 49 -6.25 7.49 -7.20
N HIS A 50 -6.85 6.63 -8.02
CA HIS A 50 -6.95 5.21 -7.76
C HIS A 50 -6.27 4.39 -8.88
N GLN A 51 -5.60 3.31 -8.48
CA GLN A 51 -5.05 2.31 -9.40
C GLN A 51 -5.14 0.91 -8.79
N PHE A 52 -5.03 -0.11 -9.64
CA PHE A 52 -4.63 -1.45 -9.20
C PHE A 52 -3.14 -1.64 -9.41
N ALA A 53 -2.43 -2.21 -8.43
CA ALA A 53 -1.05 -2.65 -8.52
C ALA A 53 -0.99 -4.18 -8.48
N ILE A 54 -0.53 -4.80 -9.57
CA ILE A 54 -0.46 -6.26 -9.70
C ILE A 54 1.01 -6.66 -9.71
N PHE A 55 1.46 -7.30 -8.62
CA PHE A 55 2.83 -7.76 -8.44
C PHE A 55 3.00 -9.19 -8.97
N ASN A 56 4.02 -9.41 -9.80
CA ASN A 56 4.38 -10.73 -10.27
C ASN A 56 5.23 -11.51 -9.23
N HIS A 57 5.64 -12.73 -9.58
CA HIS A 57 6.45 -13.60 -8.72
C HIS A 57 7.84 -13.02 -8.38
N ARG A 58 8.34 -12.09 -9.19
CA ARG A 58 9.62 -11.39 -8.98
C ARG A 58 9.47 -10.10 -8.16
N GLY A 59 8.23 -9.73 -7.81
CA GLY A 59 7.91 -8.48 -7.13
C GLY A 59 7.88 -7.25 -8.05
N HIS A 60 7.99 -7.42 -9.36
CA HIS A 60 7.74 -6.34 -10.31
C HIS A 60 6.24 -6.08 -10.40
N VAL A 61 5.84 -4.83 -10.55
CA VAL A 61 4.44 -4.40 -10.49
C VAL A 61 3.97 -3.89 -11.83
N VAL A 62 2.74 -4.16 -12.25
CA VAL A 62 2.05 -3.37 -13.28
C VAL A 62 0.95 -2.55 -12.62
N TYR A 63 0.81 -1.30 -13.05
CA TYR A 63 -0.26 -0.40 -12.60
C TYR A 63 -1.38 -0.33 -13.63
N VAL A 64 -2.62 -0.42 -13.18
CA VAL A 64 -3.81 -0.22 -14.01
C VAL A 64 -4.60 0.97 -13.46
N ASP A 65 -4.73 2.01 -14.27
CA ASP A 65 -5.54 3.19 -13.96
C ASP A 65 -7.01 2.80 -13.85
N VAL A 66 -7.66 3.18 -12.74
CA VAL A 66 -9.11 3.08 -12.57
C VAL A 66 -9.67 4.48 -12.31
N GLU A 67 -10.97 4.67 -12.53
CA GLU A 67 -11.64 5.92 -12.19
C GLU A 67 -11.84 5.99 -10.68
N ASP A 68 -12.62 5.07 -10.14
CA ASP A 68 -12.74 4.83 -8.71
C ASP A 68 -12.88 3.31 -8.40
N ILE A 69 -13.01 2.96 -7.13
CA ILE A 69 -13.17 1.60 -6.62
C ILE A 69 -14.38 1.57 -5.69
N ASP A 70 -15.35 0.69 -5.97
CA ASP A 70 -16.55 0.56 -5.13
C ASP A 70 -16.25 -0.05 -3.75
N ALA A 71 -17.25 -0.06 -2.87
CA ALA A 71 -17.13 -0.60 -1.52
C ALA A 71 -16.75 -2.10 -1.47
N VAL A 72 -17.02 -2.86 -2.54
CA VAL A 72 -16.70 -4.28 -2.68
C VAL A 72 -15.34 -4.49 -3.38
N GLY A 73 -14.69 -3.40 -3.77
CA GLY A 73 -13.38 -3.39 -4.38
C GLY A 73 -13.35 -3.54 -5.89
N ASN A 74 -14.46 -3.30 -6.60
CA ASN A 74 -14.49 -3.32 -8.06
C ASN A 74 -14.07 -1.98 -8.66
N PRO A 75 -13.34 -1.99 -9.80
CA PRO A 75 -13.19 -0.79 -10.61
C PRO A 75 -14.56 -0.26 -11.04
N ILE A 76 -14.82 1.01 -10.76
CA ILE A 76 -15.98 1.73 -11.27
C ILE A 76 -15.65 2.19 -12.70
N VAL A 77 -16.65 2.07 -13.59
CA VAL A 77 -16.58 2.55 -14.96
C VAL A 77 -17.87 3.31 -15.25
N ASP A 78 -17.78 4.63 -15.19
CA ASP A 78 -18.88 5.55 -15.47
C ASP A 78 -18.55 6.47 -16.65
N ASP A 79 -19.39 7.50 -16.86
CA ASP A 79 -19.21 8.47 -17.95
C ASP A 79 -17.95 9.33 -17.78
N ARG A 80 -17.45 9.49 -16.55
CA ARG A 80 -16.24 10.26 -16.22
C ARG A 80 -14.96 9.46 -16.48
N ALA A 81 -15.06 8.13 -16.59
CA ALA A 81 -13.93 7.28 -16.88
C ALA A 81 -13.33 7.57 -18.26
N THR A 82 -12.02 7.81 -18.31
CA THR A 82 -11.26 7.93 -19.56
C THR A 82 -11.24 6.61 -20.34
N THR A 83 -10.91 6.66 -21.63
CA THR A 83 -10.78 5.45 -22.49
C THR A 83 -9.87 4.38 -21.87
N ILE A 84 -8.80 4.79 -21.17
CA ILE A 84 -7.86 3.86 -20.52
C ILE A 84 -8.49 3.22 -19.27
N GLN A 85 -9.23 3.99 -18.47
CA GLN A 85 -9.91 3.50 -17.26
C GLN A 85 -11.08 2.58 -17.60
N ARG A 86 -11.82 2.86 -18.68
CA ARG A 86 -12.89 1.96 -19.18
C ARG A 86 -12.37 0.58 -19.53
N GLN A 87 -11.10 0.46 -19.93
CA GLN A 87 -10.45 -0.82 -20.23
C GLN A 87 -9.92 -1.53 -18.98
N ALA A 88 -9.94 -0.90 -17.80
CA ALA A 88 -9.32 -1.44 -16.59
C ALA A 88 -9.84 -2.82 -16.18
N PRO A 89 -11.16 -3.10 -16.16
CA PRO A 89 -11.65 -4.44 -15.80
C PRO A 89 -11.06 -5.54 -16.68
N ARG A 90 -11.01 -5.30 -18.00
CA ARG A 90 -10.43 -6.24 -18.98
C ARG A 90 -8.92 -6.40 -18.77
N ARG A 91 -8.18 -5.30 -18.53
CA ARG A 91 -6.73 -5.34 -18.32
C ARG A 91 -6.36 -6.06 -17.03
N ILE A 92 -7.09 -5.80 -15.93
CA ILE A 92 -6.92 -6.51 -14.67
C ILE A 92 -7.12 -8.00 -14.92
N ARG A 93 -8.28 -8.42 -15.46
CA ARG A 93 -8.55 -9.83 -15.76
C ARG A 93 -7.44 -10.46 -16.61
N HIS A 94 -7.00 -9.77 -17.66
CA HIS A 94 -5.93 -10.26 -18.53
C HIS A 94 -4.62 -10.52 -17.77
N TYR A 95 -4.19 -9.59 -16.90
CA TYR A 95 -2.97 -9.78 -16.12
C TYR A 95 -3.11 -10.84 -15.02
N LEU A 96 -4.31 -11.03 -14.47
CA LEU A 96 -4.56 -12.09 -13.49
C LEU A 96 -4.54 -13.50 -14.10
N THR A 97 -4.97 -13.64 -15.36
CA THR A 97 -5.06 -14.96 -16.02
C THR A 97 -3.91 -15.26 -16.98
N ASN A 98 -3.11 -14.26 -17.35
CA ASN A 98 -1.99 -14.43 -18.28
C ASN A 98 -0.68 -13.95 -17.67
N HIS A 99 0.07 -14.89 -17.08
CA HIS A 99 1.37 -14.61 -16.46
C HIS A 99 2.41 -14.04 -17.43
N ARG A 100 2.39 -14.46 -18.70
CA ARG A 100 3.34 -13.93 -19.71
C ARG A 100 3.08 -12.45 -19.94
N ALA A 101 1.82 -12.07 -20.11
CA ALA A 101 1.43 -10.68 -20.27
C ALA A 101 1.76 -9.83 -19.03
N LEU A 102 1.46 -10.35 -17.83
CA LEU A 102 1.82 -9.70 -16.57
C LEU A 102 3.34 -9.49 -16.47
N ASN A 103 4.14 -10.52 -16.69
CA ASN A 103 5.59 -10.44 -16.56
C ASN A 103 6.21 -9.46 -17.57
N HIS A 104 5.72 -9.45 -18.81
CA HIS A 104 6.17 -8.52 -19.85
C HIS A 104 5.75 -7.07 -19.56
N ALA A 105 4.56 -6.85 -19.02
CA ALA A 105 4.11 -5.51 -18.64
C ALA A 105 4.85 -4.99 -17.41
N ALA A 106 5.00 -5.82 -16.38
CA ALA A 106 5.62 -5.47 -15.10
C ALA A 106 7.13 -5.23 -15.20
N SER A 107 7.82 -5.78 -16.21
CA SER A 107 9.26 -5.51 -16.41
C SER A 107 9.56 -4.06 -16.82
N LYS A 108 8.55 -3.29 -17.23
CA LYS A 108 8.69 -1.91 -17.71
C LYS A 108 8.47 -0.85 -16.63
N THR A 109 8.08 -1.26 -15.43
CA THR A 109 7.56 -0.39 -14.38
C THR A 109 8.45 -0.44 -13.15
N GLY A 110 8.66 0.73 -12.54
CA GLY A 110 9.60 0.88 -11.43
C GLY A 110 8.89 0.76 -10.09
N PHE A 111 8.95 -0.41 -9.45
CA PHE A 111 8.78 -0.55 -8.00
C PHE A 111 9.96 -1.35 -7.47
N VAL A 112 10.83 -0.68 -6.73
CA VAL A 112 12.07 -1.30 -6.23
C VAL A 112 12.25 -0.93 -4.76
N ILE A 113 12.40 -1.94 -3.92
CA ILE A 113 12.79 -1.76 -2.52
C ILE A 113 14.29 -1.48 -2.46
N ARG A 114 14.64 -0.45 -1.70
CA ARG A 114 15.99 -0.02 -1.37
C ARG A 114 16.27 -0.25 0.12
N PRO A 115 17.56 -0.26 0.53
CA PRO A 115 17.93 -0.35 1.94
C PRO A 115 17.19 0.68 2.81
N GLY A 116 16.91 0.31 4.06
CA GLY A 116 16.18 1.15 5.01
C GLY A 116 14.69 1.29 4.71
N GLN A 117 14.05 0.27 4.12
CA GLN A 117 12.62 0.23 3.81
C GLN A 117 12.17 1.42 2.93
N ARG A 118 13.01 1.81 1.98
CA ARG A 118 12.69 2.85 1.02
C ARG A 118 12.19 2.22 -0.27
N VAL A 119 11.18 2.78 -0.91
CA VAL A 119 10.70 2.31 -2.22
C VAL A 119 10.89 3.39 -3.25
N ARG A 120 11.48 3.03 -4.38
CA ARG A 120 11.45 3.85 -5.59
C ARG A 120 10.25 3.46 -6.44
N ILE A 121 9.35 4.42 -6.70
CA ILE A 121 8.15 4.26 -7.53
C ILE A 121 8.28 5.11 -8.80
N GLN A 122 7.91 4.55 -9.94
CA GLN A 122 7.72 5.27 -11.20
C GLN A 122 6.54 4.68 -11.97
N ASN A 123 5.57 5.52 -12.31
CA ASN A 123 4.40 5.16 -13.10
C ASN A 123 3.79 6.41 -13.77
N ARG A 124 2.59 6.31 -14.33
CA ARG A 124 1.94 7.44 -15.01
C ARG A 124 1.57 8.60 -14.06
N LEU A 125 1.21 8.29 -12.81
CA LEU A 125 0.87 9.31 -11.80
C LEU A 125 2.13 9.91 -11.15
N ILE A 126 3.25 9.19 -11.18
CA ILE A 126 4.57 9.58 -10.68
C ILE A 126 5.58 9.36 -11.82
N PRO A 127 5.62 10.26 -12.83
CA PRO A 127 6.38 10.05 -14.06
C PRO A 127 7.89 10.11 -13.84
N LYS A 128 8.34 10.96 -12.90
CA LYS A 128 9.72 11.00 -12.44
C LYS A 128 9.88 10.02 -11.28
N ALA A 129 10.86 9.14 -11.34
CA ALA A 129 11.07 8.16 -10.29
C ALA A 129 11.32 8.83 -8.93
N THR A 130 10.50 8.50 -7.94
CA THR A 130 10.53 9.11 -6.60
C THR A 130 10.75 8.05 -5.55
N THR A 131 11.59 8.34 -4.55
CA THR A 131 11.84 7.44 -3.43
C THR A 131 11.08 7.89 -2.19
N GLY A 132 10.26 7.01 -1.63
CA GLY A 132 9.54 7.20 -0.38
C GLY A 132 9.96 6.23 0.71
N ARG A 133 9.45 6.46 1.93
CA ARG A 133 9.57 5.56 3.08
C ARG A 133 8.34 4.68 3.19
N ILE A 134 8.53 3.39 3.47
CA ILE A 134 7.43 2.46 3.69
C ILE A 134 7.03 2.48 5.16
N HIS A 135 5.74 2.49 5.42
CA HIS A 135 5.14 2.17 6.71
C HIS A 135 4.24 0.95 6.53
N THR A 136 4.54 -0.12 7.25
CA THR A 136 3.75 -1.35 7.22
C THR A 136 2.48 -1.17 8.05
N GLY A 137 1.33 -1.56 7.48
CA GLY A 137 0.04 -1.58 8.16
C GLY A 137 -0.37 -2.98 8.58
N ALA A 138 -1.61 -3.10 9.07
CA ALA A 138 -2.21 -4.38 9.40
C ALA A 138 -2.52 -5.20 8.12
N ALA A 139 -2.68 -6.52 8.26
CA ALA A 139 -3.18 -7.40 7.20
C ALA A 139 -2.43 -7.34 5.84
N GLY A 140 -1.15 -6.96 5.84
CA GLY A 140 -0.35 -6.86 4.62
C GLY A 140 -0.58 -5.58 3.81
N GLU A 141 -1.30 -4.62 4.39
CA GLU A 141 -1.35 -3.24 3.92
C GLU A 141 -0.01 -2.54 4.15
N PHE A 142 0.28 -1.54 3.33
CA PHE A 142 1.40 -0.64 3.58
C PHE A 142 1.17 0.71 2.92
N THR A 143 1.86 1.72 3.43
CA THR A 143 1.80 3.07 2.91
C THR A 143 3.21 3.52 2.52
N VAL A 144 3.34 4.14 1.35
CA VAL A 144 4.57 4.79 0.93
C VAL A 144 4.39 6.30 1.11
N ILE A 145 5.22 6.88 1.97
CA ILE A 145 5.29 8.33 2.19
C ILE A 145 6.38 8.89 1.28
N LEU A 146 5.96 9.69 0.31
CA LEU A 146 6.85 10.40 -0.62
C LEU A 146 7.32 11.73 -0.01
N PRO A 147 8.38 12.34 -0.56
CA PRO A 147 8.82 13.68 -0.16
C PRO A 147 7.72 14.73 -0.43
N ASP A 148 7.73 15.83 0.33
CA ASP A 148 6.74 16.91 0.22
C ASP A 148 6.72 17.59 -1.16
N THR A 149 7.82 17.50 -1.91
CA THR A 149 7.94 17.99 -3.29
C THR A 149 7.22 17.13 -4.31
N ALA A 150 6.75 15.93 -3.94
CA ALA A 150 5.98 15.06 -4.81
C ALA A 150 4.51 15.53 -4.88
N LYS A 151 3.90 15.42 -6.07
CA LYS A 151 2.48 15.74 -6.27
C LYS A 151 1.56 14.95 -5.32
N TYR A 152 1.87 13.68 -5.07
CA TYR A 152 1.16 12.86 -4.09
C TYR A 152 2.12 12.55 -2.96
N GLN A 153 1.78 12.96 -1.73
CA GLN A 153 2.65 12.75 -0.57
C GLN A 153 2.46 11.37 0.05
N THR A 154 1.27 10.77 -0.12
CA THR A 154 0.94 9.48 0.48
C THR A 154 0.37 8.54 -0.56
N ILE A 155 0.86 7.29 -0.58
CA ILE A 155 0.37 6.23 -1.45
C ILE A 155 0.02 5.03 -0.59
N GLN A 156 -1.27 4.74 -0.47
CA GLN A 156 -1.77 3.61 0.32
C GLN A 156 -1.92 2.38 -0.56
N PHE A 157 -1.42 1.24 -0.10
CA PHE A 157 -1.56 -0.06 -0.74
C PHE A 157 -2.41 -0.96 0.16
N LYS A 158 -3.65 -1.21 -0.25
CA LYS A 158 -4.57 -2.13 0.40
C LYS A 158 -4.70 -3.42 -0.41
N PRO A 159 -4.56 -4.62 0.18
CA PRO A 159 -4.81 -5.86 -0.55
C PRO A 159 -6.17 -5.83 -1.24
N ALA A 160 -6.19 -6.14 -2.54
CA ALA A 160 -7.43 -6.23 -3.28
C ALA A 160 -8.28 -7.42 -2.80
N ALA A 161 -9.59 -7.38 -3.03
CA ALA A 161 -10.50 -8.48 -2.72
C ALA A 161 -10.01 -9.81 -3.33
N THR A 162 -10.32 -10.95 -2.67
CA THR A 162 -9.80 -12.29 -3.03
C THR A 162 -9.97 -12.64 -4.51
N LYS A 163 -11.08 -12.23 -5.14
CA LYS A 163 -11.33 -12.46 -6.57
C LYS A 163 -10.31 -11.81 -7.52
N TYR A 164 -9.62 -10.77 -7.06
CA TYR A 164 -8.58 -10.07 -7.81
C TYR A 164 -7.18 -10.55 -7.46
N GLN A 165 -7.02 -11.45 -6.49
CA GLN A 165 -5.71 -12.01 -6.18
C GLN A 165 -5.28 -13.01 -7.27
N ILE A 166 -3.97 -13.08 -7.51
CA ILE A 166 -3.41 -14.09 -8.41
C ILE A 166 -3.60 -15.45 -7.75
N LYS A 167 -4.35 -16.35 -8.40
CA LYS A 167 -4.50 -17.73 -7.93
C LYS A 167 -3.13 -18.40 -7.96
N LYS A 168 -2.78 -19.06 -6.86
CA LYS A 168 -1.55 -19.87 -6.77
C LYS A 168 -1.67 -21.12 -7.63
#